data_AF-A0A8B8BXW9-F1
#
_entry.id   AF-A0A8B8BXW9-F1
#
_cell.length_a   1.000
_cell.length_b   1.000
_cell.length_c   1.000
_cell.angle_alpha   90.00
_cell.angle_beta   90.00
_cell.angle_gamma   90.00
#
_symmetry.space_group_name_H-M   'P 1'
#
loop_
_entity.id
_entity.type
_entity.pdbx_description
1 polymer ?
#
loop_
_entity_poly.entity_id
_entity_poly.type
_entity_poly.pdbx_seq_one_letter_code
_entity_poly.pdbx_strand_id
1 'polypeptide(L)'
;MAVLLLWLELIMLSSAYDNLALNKTAFQQHPYRGLSQDLVDANNAVDGLKSNLSVWDGQCTLSDNLQTTATWWVNLTSIVNIHHITIYYMTGDEDWDSLNGYTKWFLGFSLYVSNTTNRTDGILCFKDTTFTKETIPSVFNTTCFVRGQYVIYHNERLPRVVYPDDYSKSAYNDLCEVEVYGCPTSGYYGFNCSSPCSEHCGSHCHIETGFCHDCKPGYRGDRCEQGKTKP
;
A
#
# COMPACT_ATOMS: atom_id res chain seq x y z
N MET A 1 -43.58 -24.45 -18.29
CA MET A 1 -42.64 -23.47 -18.86
C MET A 1 -42.45 -22.33 -17.86
N ALA A 2 -41.60 -22.51 -16.86
CA ALA A 2 -41.06 -21.43 -16.00
C ALA A 2 -39.91 -21.98 -15.12
N VAL A 3 -39.19 -22.98 -15.62
CA VAL A 3 -38.03 -23.60 -14.96
C VAL A 3 -36.96 -23.69 -16.03
N LEU A 4 -36.36 -22.54 -16.36
CA LEU A 4 -35.16 -22.31 -17.17
C LEU A 4 -35.10 -20.78 -17.35
N LEU A 5 -33.95 -20.14 -17.12
CA LEU A 5 -33.67 -18.68 -17.17
C LEU A 5 -33.54 -17.94 -15.80
N LEU A 6 -33.11 -18.63 -14.75
CA LEU A 6 -32.49 -17.99 -13.58
C LEU A 6 -31.04 -18.47 -13.38
N TRP A 7 -30.31 -18.63 -14.49
CA TRP A 7 -28.88 -18.86 -14.45
C TRP A 7 -28.16 -17.60 -14.94
N LEU A 8 -27.32 -17.09 -14.04
CA LEU A 8 -26.08 -16.35 -14.31
C LEU A 8 -26.18 -14.99 -15.00
N GLU A 9 -26.58 -13.98 -14.23
CA GLU A 9 -25.81 -12.73 -14.22
C GLU A 9 -25.53 -12.34 -12.77
N LEU A 10 -24.76 -13.20 -12.09
CA LEU A 10 -23.86 -12.69 -11.06
C LEU A 10 -22.92 -11.78 -11.85
N ILE A 11 -23.16 -10.47 -11.84
CA ILE A 11 -22.16 -9.52 -12.28
C ILE A 11 -20.99 -9.75 -11.31
N MET A 12 -20.03 -10.58 -11.74
CA MET A 12 -18.72 -10.61 -11.13
C MET A 12 -18.24 -9.17 -11.27
N LEU A 13 -18.37 -8.38 -10.21
CA LEU A 13 -17.61 -7.16 -10.05
C LEU A 13 -16.16 -7.64 -10.00
N SER A 14 -15.55 -7.84 -11.16
CA SER A 14 -14.12 -8.07 -11.25
C SER A 14 -13.49 -6.78 -10.75
N SER A 15 -12.97 -6.81 -9.53
CA SER A 15 -12.08 -5.77 -9.06
C SER A 15 -10.91 -5.70 -10.03
N ALA A 16 -10.49 -4.47 -10.36
CA ALA A 16 -9.40 -4.25 -11.29
C ALA A 16 -8.09 -4.97 -10.86
N TYR A 17 -7.94 -5.09 -9.54
CA TYR A 17 -6.77 -5.60 -8.86
C TYR A 17 -7.20 -6.22 -7.54
N ASP A 18 -6.39 -7.13 -7.00
CA ASP A 18 -6.65 -7.77 -5.71
C ASP A 18 -5.93 -7.02 -4.59
N ASN A 19 -6.53 -6.95 -3.40
CA ASN A 19 -5.82 -6.49 -2.20
C ASN A 19 -4.82 -7.57 -1.76
N LEU A 20 -3.56 -7.39 -2.15
CA LEU A 20 -2.46 -8.32 -1.91
C LEU A 20 -1.96 -8.31 -0.47
N ALA A 21 -2.32 -7.28 0.31
CA ALA A 21 -1.93 -7.14 1.71
C ALA A 21 -2.88 -7.88 2.67
N LEU A 22 -4.10 -8.21 2.24
CA LEU A 22 -5.11 -8.84 3.08
C LEU A 22 -4.59 -10.13 3.74
N ASN A 23 -4.70 -10.18 5.07
CA ASN A 23 -4.25 -11.26 5.96
C ASN A 23 -2.76 -11.64 5.79
N LYS A 24 -1.93 -10.69 5.32
CA LYS A 24 -0.48 -10.89 5.26
C LYS A 24 0.17 -10.53 6.59
N THR A 25 1.39 -11.03 6.79
CA THR A 25 2.17 -10.68 7.97
C THR A 25 2.66 -9.25 7.87
N ALA A 26 2.39 -8.48 8.90
CA ALA A 26 2.86 -7.13 9.08
C ALA A 26 3.79 -7.01 10.30
N PHE A 27 4.52 -5.90 10.34
CA PHE A 27 5.41 -5.52 11.41
C PHE A 27 5.23 -4.05 11.71
N GLN A 28 5.40 -3.68 12.98
CA GLN A 28 5.48 -2.29 13.39
C GLN A 28 6.66 -2.05 14.33
N GLN A 29 7.27 -0.90 14.20
CA GLN A 29 8.30 -0.39 15.11
C GLN A 29 7.62 0.28 16.31
N HIS A 30 8.14 0.01 17.51
CA HIS A 30 7.66 0.61 18.77
C HIS A 30 6.13 0.46 19.00
N PRO A 31 5.57 -0.76 19.04
CA PRO A 31 4.16 -0.94 19.38
C PRO A 31 3.88 -0.39 20.79
N TYR A 32 2.73 0.27 20.95
CA TYR A 32 2.28 0.79 22.23
C TYR A 32 2.10 -0.35 23.25
N ARG A 33 2.65 -0.18 24.46
CA ARG A 33 2.68 -1.24 25.48
C ARG A 33 1.63 -1.11 26.58
N GLY A 34 0.80 -0.07 26.52
CA GLY A 34 -0.21 0.21 27.54
C GLY A 34 -1.54 -0.54 27.35
N LEU A 35 -1.71 -1.27 26.25
CA LEU A 35 -2.91 -2.04 25.92
C LEU A 35 -2.56 -3.51 25.64
N SER A 36 -3.60 -4.35 25.52
CA SER A 36 -3.43 -5.75 25.13
C SER A 36 -2.97 -5.86 23.68
N GLN A 37 -2.21 -6.92 23.36
CA GLN A 37 -1.54 -7.07 22.08
C GLN A 37 -2.52 -7.13 20.90
N ASP A 38 -3.68 -7.75 21.09
CA ASP A 38 -4.76 -7.86 20.10
C ASP A 38 -5.34 -6.49 19.67
N LEU A 39 -5.33 -5.49 20.57
CA LEU A 39 -5.83 -4.16 20.24
C LEU A 39 -4.84 -3.32 19.41
N VAL A 40 -3.57 -3.70 19.39
CA VAL A 40 -2.49 -2.87 18.82
C VAL A 40 -1.61 -3.63 17.83
N ASP A 41 -1.97 -4.87 17.46
CA ASP A 41 -1.13 -5.76 16.66
C ASP A 41 -0.84 -5.16 15.28
N ALA A 42 0.35 -5.43 14.73
CA ALA A 42 0.74 -4.89 13.43
C ALA A 42 -0.17 -5.40 12.29
N ASN A 43 -0.71 -6.61 12.45
CA ASN A 43 -1.57 -7.26 11.47
C ASN A 43 -2.98 -6.67 11.41
N ASN A 44 -3.38 -5.87 12.41
CA ASN A 44 -4.69 -5.21 12.41
C ASN A 44 -4.84 -4.27 11.20
N ALA A 45 -3.74 -3.66 10.71
CA ALA A 45 -3.77 -2.83 9.51
C ALA A 45 -3.91 -3.62 8.19
N VAL A 46 -4.08 -4.94 8.22
CA VAL A 46 -4.21 -5.77 7.01
C VAL A 46 -5.26 -6.88 7.19
N ASP A 47 -6.16 -6.75 8.15
CA ASP A 47 -7.17 -7.76 8.46
C ASP A 47 -8.47 -7.58 7.63
N GLY A 48 -8.59 -6.46 6.90
CA GLY A 48 -9.76 -6.14 6.08
C GLY A 48 -10.85 -5.38 6.83
N LEU A 49 -10.70 -5.12 8.12
CA LEU A 49 -11.70 -4.51 8.99
C LEU A 49 -11.50 -2.98 9.04
N LYS A 50 -12.62 -2.25 8.88
CA LYS A 50 -12.66 -0.78 8.85
C LYS A 50 -13.93 -0.22 9.48
N SER A 51 -14.61 -1.03 10.31
CA SER A 51 -15.91 -0.65 10.88
C SER A 51 -15.77 0.26 12.10
N ASN A 52 -14.61 0.22 12.75
CA ASN A 52 -14.28 1.03 13.91
C ASN A 52 -12.81 1.43 13.82
N LEU A 53 -12.56 2.70 13.51
CA LEU A 53 -11.22 3.29 13.36
C LEU A 53 -10.73 3.91 14.67
N SER A 54 -11.27 3.46 15.80
CA SER A 54 -10.75 3.72 17.14
C SER A 54 -9.86 2.57 17.61
N VAL A 55 -9.13 2.79 18.70
CA VAL A 55 -8.25 1.77 19.30
C VAL A 55 -9.01 0.57 19.89
N TRP A 56 -10.30 0.70 20.17
CA TRP A 56 -11.02 -0.23 21.06
C TRP A 56 -11.52 -1.51 20.39
N ASP A 57 -11.64 -1.52 19.07
CA ASP A 57 -12.14 -2.69 18.33
C ASP A 57 -11.00 -3.54 17.74
N GLY A 58 -9.75 -3.17 18.01
CA GLY A 58 -8.57 -3.92 17.56
C GLY A 58 -8.43 -3.97 16.03
N GLN A 59 -8.91 -2.96 15.32
CA GLN A 59 -8.82 -2.84 13.85
C GLN A 59 -7.74 -1.85 13.42
N CYS A 60 -6.82 -1.49 14.32
CA CYS A 60 -5.74 -0.57 14.01
C CYS A 60 -4.43 -0.99 14.68
N THR A 61 -3.32 -0.58 14.08
CA THR A 61 -1.99 -0.59 14.69
C THR A 61 -1.85 0.65 15.57
N LEU A 62 -0.99 0.57 16.60
CA LEU A 62 -0.76 1.69 17.51
C LEU A 62 0.72 1.75 17.92
N SER A 63 1.38 2.85 17.57
CA SER A 63 2.76 3.13 18.00
C SER A 63 2.84 3.84 19.34
N ASP A 64 3.98 3.67 19.99
CA ASP A 64 4.30 4.32 21.24
C ASP A 64 4.60 5.82 21.06
N ASN A 65 4.31 6.58 22.11
CA ASN A 65 4.59 8.00 22.16
C ASN A 65 6.10 8.25 22.36
N LEU A 66 6.52 9.51 22.13
CA LEU A 66 7.89 9.99 22.37
C LEU A 66 8.97 9.38 21.46
N GLN A 67 8.60 8.60 20.46
CA GLN A 67 9.52 8.05 19.46
C GLN A 67 9.76 9.05 18.32
N THR A 68 10.99 9.07 17.79
CA THR A 68 11.38 9.93 16.67
C THR A 68 11.20 9.25 15.32
N THR A 69 10.92 7.95 15.28
CA THR A 69 10.65 7.19 14.06
C THR A 69 9.53 6.20 14.30
N ALA A 70 8.63 6.05 13.35
CA ALA A 70 7.63 5.00 13.33
C ALA A 70 7.65 4.35 11.95
N THR A 71 7.81 3.03 11.92
CA THR A 71 7.89 2.25 10.68
C THR A 71 6.90 1.11 10.77
N TRP A 72 6.06 0.96 9.77
CA TRP A 72 5.19 -0.19 9.59
C TRP A 72 5.47 -0.81 8.22
N TRP A 73 5.42 -2.13 8.09
CA TRP A 73 5.47 -2.77 6.78
C TRP A 73 4.62 -4.04 6.73
N VAL A 74 4.19 -4.38 5.53
CA VAL A 74 3.55 -5.67 5.20
C VAL A 74 4.41 -6.47 4.23
N ASN A 75 4.52 -7.78 4.47
CA ASN A 75 5.18 -8.73 3.58
C ASN A 75 4.16 -9.39 2.64
N LEU A 76 4.17 -9.02 1.36
CA LEU A 76 3.27 -9.54 0.33
C LEU A 76 3.59 -10.99 -0.07
N THR A 77 4.57 -11.64 0.56
CA THR A 77 5.03 -13.03 0.38
C THR A 77 5.69 -13.36 -0.97
N SER A 78 5.52 -12.52 -1.97
CA SER A 78 6.16 -12.62 -3.28
C SER A 78 6.42 -11.24 -3.86
N ILE A 79 7.30 -11.17 -4.86
CA ILE A 79 7.54 -9.94 -5.62
C ILE A 79 6.40 -9.78 -6.63
N VAL A 80 5.55 -8.79 -6.40
CA VAL A 80 4.32 -8.52 -7.18
C VAL A 80 4.37 -7.16 -7.83
N ASN A 81 3.60 -6.99 -8.91
CA ASN A 81 3.37 -5.68 -9.52
C ASN A 81 2.27 -4.97 -8.72
N ILE A 82 2.61 -3.82 -8.12
CA ILE A 82 1.66 -2.98 -7.37
C ILE A 82 1.08 -1.95 -8.33
N HIS A 83 -0.22 -1.69 -8.21
CA HIS A 83 -0.92 -0.62 -8.91
C HIS A 83 -1.01 0.61 -8.02
N HIS A 84 -1.65 0.45 -6.87
CA HIS A 84 -1.93 1.53 -5.94
C HIS A 84 -2.00 1.01 -4.51
N ILE A 85 -1.85 1.94 -3.57
CA ILE A 85 -1.86 1.66 -2.14
C ILE A 85 -2.85 2.63 -1.50
N THR A 86 -3.75 2.08 -0.69
CA THR A 86 -4.73 2.84 0.09
C THR A 86 -4.39 2.67 1.56
N ILE A 87 -4.40 3.76 2.32
CA ILE A 87 -4.13 3.79 3.76
C ILE A 87 -5.33 4.43 4.45
N TYR A 88 -5.91 3.72 5.40
CA TYR A 88 -6.92 4.20 6.32
C TYR A 88 -6.23 4.55 7.63
N TYR A 89 -6.27 5.82 8.01
CA TYR A 89 -5.68 6.28 9.25
C TYR A 89 -6.62 6.06 10.43
N MET A 90 -6.05 5.97 11.63
CA MET A 90 -6.83 6.09 12.86
C MET A 90 -7.54 7.44 12.92
N THR A 91 -8.86 7.41 13.09
CA THR A 91 -9.69 8.61 13.24
C THR A 91 -10.28 8.74 14.64
N GLY A 92 -10.23 7.66 15.44
CA GLY A 92 -10.94 7.57 16.71
C GLY A 92 -12.45 7.34 16.55
N ASP A 93 -12.93 7.05 15.33
CA ASP A 93 -14.34 7.10 14.94
C ASP A 93 -15.00 8.47 15.18
N GLU A 94 -14.21 9.53 15.14
CA GLU A 94 -14.68 10.92 15.19
C GLU A 94 -14.64 11.56 13.81
N ASP A 95 -15.29 12.72 13.67
CA ASP A 95 -15.24 13.53 12.45
C ASP A 95 -13.79 13.84 12.07
N TRP A 96 -13.50 13.74 10.77
CA TRP A 96 -12.15 13.99 10.25
C TRP A 96 -12.01 15.44 9.75
N ASP A 97 -11.67 16.32 10.69
CA ASP A 97 -11.36 17.72 10.43
C ASP A 97 -10.06 18.15 11.15
N SER A 98 -9.69 19.42 11.04
CA SER A 98 -8.45 19.92 11.66
C SER A 98 -8.45 19.94 13.19
N LEU A 99 -9.59 19.71 13.85
CA LEU A 99 -9.68 19.57 15.31
C LEU A 99 -9.40 18.13 15.74
N ASN A 100 -9.56 17.15 14.85
CA ASN A 100 -9.22 15.76 15.12
C ASN A 100 -7.71 15.64 15.45
N GLY A 101 -7.43 15.10 16.65
CA GLY A 101 -6.08 15.05 17.20
C GLY A 101 -5.10 14.16 16.43
N TYR A 102 -5.61 13.23 15.62
CA TYR A 102 -4.83 12.29 14.82
C TYR A 102 -4.30 12.90 13.52
N THR A 103 -4.93 13.97 12.99
CA THR A 103 -4.51 14.61 11.72
C THR A 103 -3.01 14.92 11.66
N LYS A 104 -2.47 15.46 12.75
CA LYS A 104 -1.05 15.83 12.87
C LYS A 104 -0.08 14.64 12.97
N TRP A 105 -0.57 13.44 13.26
CA TRP A 105 0.27 12.27 13.55
C TRP A 105 0.89 11.73 12.27
N PHE A 106 0.15 11.81 11.16
CA PHE A 106 0.54 11.24 9.87
C PHE A 106 1.27 12.23 8.96
N LEU A 107 1.27 13.53 9.29
CA LEU A 107 1.96 14.54 8.48
C LEU A 107 3.45 14.21 8.32
N GLY A 108 3.95 14.34 7.09
CA GLY A 108 5.33 14.09 6.71
C GLY A 108 5.69 12.63 6.48
N PHE A 109 4.71 11.71 6.45
CA PHE A 109 4.97 10.30 6.18
C PHE A 109 5.57 10.05 4.79
N SER A 110 6.22 8.92 4.63
CA SER A 110 6.63 8.37 3.34
C SER A 110 6.25 6.92 3.18
N LEU A 111 6.03 6.53 1.92
CA LEU A 111 5.63 5.21 1.50
C LEU A 111 6.63 4.67 0.50
N TYR A 112 7.08 3.43 0.71
CA TYR A 112 8.07 2.78 -0.12
C TYR A 112 7.62 1.38 -0.51
N VAL A 113 8.12 0.93 -1.66
CA VAL A 113 8.03 -0.47 -2.08
C VAL A 113 9.45 -1.02 -2.17
N SER A 114 9.70 -2.16 -1.52
CA SER A 114 11.04 -2.77 -1.44
C SER A 114 10.98 -4.28 -1.62
N ASN A 115 12.11 -4.90 -1.99
CA ASN A 115 12.30 -6.35 -1.94
C ASN A 115 12.84 -6.83 -0.60
N THR A 116 13.20 -5.90 0.30
CA THR A 116 13.69 -6.18 1.65
C THR A 116 12.85 -5.42 2.67
N THR A 117 13.04 -5.71 3.96
CA THR A 117 12.43 -4.92 5.05
C THR A 117 13.12 -3.57 5.25
N ASN A 118 14.23 -3.31 4.54
CA ASN A 118 14.94 -2.05 4.62
C ASN A 118 14.43 -1.08 3.55
N ARG A 119 13.91 0.05 4.02
CA ARG A 119 13.37 1.12 3.20
C ARG A 119 14.43 1.83 2.34
N THR A 120 15.71 1.82 2.71
CA THR A 120 16.77 2.43 1.87
C THR A 120 17.02 1.66 0.58
N ASP A 121 16.61 0.39 0.53
CA ASP A 121 16.73 -0.45 -0.66
C ASP A 121 15.50 -0.32 -1.58
N GLY A 122 14.46 0.37 -1.09
CA GLY A 122 13.17 0.51 -1.75
C GLY A 122 13.07 1.73 -2.66
N ILE A 123 12.02 1.72 -3.47
CA ILE A 123 11.60 2.84 -4.29
C ILE A 123 10.59 3.67 -3.50
N LEU A 124 10.81 4.99 -3.45
CA LEU A 124 9.89 5.94 -2.83
C LEU A 124 8.64 6.09 -3.72
N CYS A 125 7.49 5.62 -3.25
CA CYS A 125 6.20 5.80 -3.89
C CYS A 125 5.60 7.17 -3.59
N PHE A 126 5.76 7.64 -2.36
CA PHE A 126 5.18 8.89 -1.91
C PHE A 126 5.95 9.46 -0.72
N LYS A 127 6.09 10.79 -0.68
CA LYS A 127 6.55 11.54 0.48
C LYS A 127 5.62 12.72 0.66
N ASP A 128 4.95 12.78 1.81
CA ASP A 128 4.21 13.98 2.17
C ASP A 128 5.17 15.13 2.45
N THR A 129 4.93 16.24 1.76
CA THR A 129 5.58 17.53 1.98
C THR A 129 4.58 18.69 1.98
N THR A 130 3.29 18.41 1.84
CA THR A 130 2.27 19.42 1.49
C THR A 130 1.03 19.37 2.35
N PHE A 131 0.71 18.25 2.99
CA PHE A 131 -0.50 18.18 3.79
C PHE A 131 -0.39 19.07 5.05
N THR A 132 -1.51 19.67 5.41
CA THR A 132 -1.76 20.30 6.71
C THR A 132 -2.81 19.50 7.47
N LYS A 133 -3.13 19.90 8.70
CA LYS A 133 -4.19 19.29 9.51
C LYS A 133 -5.57 19.36 8.83
N GLU A 134 -5.79 20.37 7.99
CA GLU A 134 -7.05 20.58 7.25
C GLU A 134 -7.14 19.73 5.98
N THR A 135 -6.00 19.39 5.37
CA THR A 135 -5.98 18.79 4.02
C THR A 135 -5.60 17.32 4.00
N ILE A 136 -4.98 16.79 5.04
CA ILE A 136 -4.68 15.37 5.12
C ILE A 136 -6.00 14.58 5.09
N PRO A 137 -6.20 13.60 4.20
CA PRO A 137 -7.42 12.81 4.18
C PRO A 137 -7.40 11.71 5.25
N SER A 138 -8.57 11.24 5.70
CA SER A 138 -8.68 10.07 6.58
C SER A 138 -8.35 8.77 5.84
N VAL A 139 -8.56 8.78 4.52
CA VAL A 139 -8.20 7.69 3.60
C VAL A 139 -7.27 8.26 2.53
N PHE A 140 -6.00 7.91 2.60
CA PHE A 140 -5.00 8.29 1.62
C PHE A 140 -4.90 7.23 0.52
N ASN A 141 -4.79 7.65 -0.74
CA ASN A 141 -4.57 6.75 -1.87
C ASN A 141 -3.48 7.33 -2.76
N THR A 142 -2.53 6.48 -3.18
CA THR A 142 -1.55 6.83 -4.21
C THR A 142 -1.34 5.68 -5.18
N THR A 143 -1.22 6.01 -6.46
CA THR A 143 -0.72 5.08 -7.48
C THR A 143 0.79 4.90 -7.32
N CYS A 144 1.26 3.65 -7.37
CA CYS A 144 2.68 3.35 -7.39
C CYS A 144 2.92 2.10 -8.23
N PHE A 145 3.22 2.29 -9.53
CA PHE A 145 3.47 1.23 -10.50
C PHE A 145 4.86 0.61 -10.32
N VAL A 146 5.12 0.11 -9.12
CA VAL A 146 6.39 -0.44 -8.70
C VAL A 146 6.21 -1.92 -8.40
N ARG A 147 7.29 -2.66 -8.63
CA ARG A 147 7.37 -4.06 -8.32
C ARG A 147 8.14 -4.27 -7.02
N GLY A 148 7.56 -5.03 -6.09
CA GLY A 148 8.22 -5.32 -4.81
C GLY A 148 7.48 -6.35 -3.96
N GLN A 149 8.09 -6.70 -2.84
CA GLN A 149 7.55 -7.65 -1.87
C GLN A 149 7.04 -6.98 -0.59
N TYR A 150 7.61 -5.84 -0.22
CA TYR A 150 7.27 -5.11 1.00
C TYR A 150 6.70 -3.75 0.65
N VAL A 151 5.58 -3.40 1.28
CA VAL A 151 5.12 -2.00 1.36
C VAL A 151 5.47 -1.47 2.73
N ILE A 152 6.17 -0.33 2.77
CA ILE A 152 6.74 0.23 3.99
C ILE A 152 6.20 1.65 4.18
N TYR A 153 5.42 1.85 5.23
CA TYR A 153 5.06 3.15 5.75
C TYR A 153 6.13 3.61 6.74
N HIS A 154 6.57 4.85 6.63
CA HIS A 154 7.57 5.43 7.52
C HIS A 154 7.22 6.87 7.86
N ASN A 155 7.41 7.23 9.13
CA ASN A 155 7.24 8.59 9.62
C ASN A 155 8.39 8.93 10.57
N GLU A 156 8.81 10.19 10.58
CA GLU A 156 9.99 10.62 11.34
C GLU A 156 9.87 12.03 11.91
N ARG A 157 10.51 12.22 13.07
CA ARG A 157 10.69 13.47 13.81
C ARG A 157 12.14 13.53 14.27
N LEU A 158 13.06 13.70 13.32
CA LEU A 158 14.49 13.61 13.57
C LEU A 158 15.00 14.76 14.45
N PRO A 159 15.95 14.50 15.37
CA PRO A 159 16.60 15.56 16.13
C PRO A 159 17.28 16.58 15.21
N ARG A 160 17.17 17.86 15.56
CA ARG A 160 17.79 19.00 14.84
C ARG A 160 17.22 19.27 13.43
N VAL A 161 16.12 18.63 13.07
CA VAL A 161 15.31 19.02 11.91
C VAL A 161 14.15 19.89 12.40
N VAL A 162 13.89 20.98 11.69
CA VAL A 162 12.73 21.84 11.95
C VAL A 162 11.58 21.33 11.10
N TYR A 163 10.56 20.77 11.76
CA TYR A 163 9.31 20.36 11.12
C TYR A 163 8.29 21.51 11.21
N PRO A 164 7.28 21.55 10.31
CA PRO A 164 6.16 22.49 10.44
C PRO A 164 5.47 22.38 11.81
N ASP A 165 4.97 23.50 12.33
CA ASP A 165 4.34 23.57 13.67
C ASP A 165 3.13 22.63 13.82
N ASP A 166 2.48 22.31 12.71
CA ASP A 166 1.34 21.40 12.66
C ASP A 166 1.71 19.95 12.94
N TYR A 167 2.98 19.56 12.79
CA TYR A 167 3.39 18.17 12.95
C TYR A 167 3.36 17.77 14.43
N SER A 168 2.99 16.52 14.70
CA SER A 168 3.20 15.91 16.01
C SER A 168 4.68 15.96 16.43
N LYS A 169 4.95 16.05 17.74
CA LYS A 169 6.33 15.97 18.26
C LYS A 169 6.95 14.56 18.13
N SER A 170 6.11 13.54 18.09
CA SER A 170 6.49 12.13 17.93
C SER A 170 6.06 11.62 16.57
N ALA A 171 6.76 10.60 16.05
CA ALA A 171 6.38 9.92 14.82
C ALA A 171 5.41 8.79 15.15
N TYR A 172 4.39 8.62 14.31
CA TYR A 172 3.36 7.59 14.48
C TYR A 172 3.11 6.79 13.20
N ASN A 173 2.71 5.52 13.37
CA ASN A 173 2.24 4.59 12.34
C ASN A 173 0.90 3.94 12.75
N ASP A 174 -0.04 4.77 13.21
CA ASP A 174 -1.33 4.32 13.74
C ASP A 174 -2.32 4.15 12.59
N LEU A 175 -2.20 3.03 11.89
CA LEU A 175 -2.88 2.71 10.64
C LEU A 175 -4.00 1.71 10.95
N CYS A 176 -5.20 1.96 10.45
CA CYS A 176 -6.32 1.04 10.62
C CYS A 176 -6.45 0.04 9.47
N GLU A 177 -6.06 0.42 8.26
CA GLU A 177 -6.00 -0.54 7.15
C GLU A 177 -5.01 -0.04 6.09
N VAL A 178 -4.25 -0.95 5.50
CA VAL A 178 -3.35 -0.71 4.38
C VAL A 178 -3.65 -1.74 3.30
N GLU A 179 -4.33 -1.28 2.26
CA GLU A 179 -4.69 -2.10 1.12
C GLU A 179 -3.66 -1.90 0.01
N VAL A 180 -3.10 -3.00 -0.49
CA VAL A 180 -2.09 -2.97 -1.56
C VAL A 180 -2.67 -3.66 -2.78
N TYR A 181 -3.13 -2.87 -3.74
CA TYR A 181 -3.78 -3.40 -4.92
C TYR A 181 -2.79 -3.65 -6.04
N GLY A 182 -2.82 -4.85 -6.60
CA GLY A 182 -1.99 -5.23 -7.74
C GLY A 182 -2.38 -6.55 -8.37
N CYS A 183 -1.47 -7.11 -9.16
CA CYS A 183 -1.66 -8.43 -9.75
C CYS A 183 -1.09 -9.52 -8.82
N PRO A 184 -1.91 -10.51 -8.40
CA PRO A 184 -1.47 -11.56 -7.48
C PRO A 184 -0.43 -12.48 -8.13
N THR A 185 -0.52 -12.63 -9.46
CA THR A 185 0.41 -13.44 -10.23
C THR A 185 1.40 -12.55 -10.97
N SER A 186 2.68 -12.79 -10.71
CA SER A 186 3.78 -12.16 -11.44
C SER A 186 3.68 -12.44 -12.95
N GLY A 187 3.99 -11.43 -13.76
CA GLY A 187 4.07 -11.58 -15.21
C GLY A 187 2.73 -11.40 -15.92
N TYR A 188 1.74 -10.84 -15.24
CA TYR A 188 0.47 -10.43 -15.83
C TYR A 188 0.26 -8.92 -15.67
N TYR A 189 -0.54 -8.36 -16.58
CA TYR A 189 -0.91 -6.96 -16.63
C TYR A 189 -2.37 -6.79 -17.10
N GLY A 190 -2.81 -5.54 -17.16
CA GLY A 190 -4.13 -5.11 -17.54
C GLY A 190 -5.08 -5.04 -16.35
N PHE A 191 -6.26 -4.46 -16.60
CA PHE A 191 -7.30 -4.22 -15.58
C PHE A 191 -7.82 -5.49 -14.90
N ASN A 192 -7.56 -6.70 -15.41
CA ASN A 192 -7.97 -7.94 -14.73
C ASN A 192 -6.79 -8.89 -14.49
N CYS A 193 -5.56 -8.38 -14.57
CA CYS A 193 -4.34 -9.20 -14.41
C CYS A 193 -4.36 -10.48 -15.26
N SER A 194 -4.95 -10.40 -16.45
CA SER A 194 -5.24 -11.56 -17.30
C SER A 194 -4.39 -11.59 -18.57
N SER A 195 -3.76 -10.47 -18.92
CA SER A 195 -2.87 -10.40 -20.08
C SER A 195 -1.45 -10.76 -19.64
N PRO A 196 -0.83 -11.80 -20.20
CA PRO A 196 0.55 -12.14 -19.86
C PRO A 196 1.50 -11.08 -20.42
N CYS A 197 2.48 -10.66 -19.63
CA CYS A 197 3.64 -9.94 -20.12
C CYS A 197 4.32 -10.78 -21.21
N SER A 198 4.86 -10.11 -22.24
CA SER A 198 5.67 -10.79 -23.24
C SER A 198 6.82 -11.55 -22.60
N GLU A 199 7.02 -12.80 -23.02
CA GLU A 199 8.16 -13.63 -22.62
C GLU A 199 9.51 -13.00 -23.02
N HIS A 200 9.47 -11.99 -23.89
CA HIS A 200 10.63 -11.26 -24.38
C HIS A 200 10.90 -9.95 -23.64
N CYS A 201 10.08 -9.58 -22.65
CA CYS A 201 10.50 -8.57 -21.68
C CYS A 201 11.75 -9.07 -20.93
N GLY A 202 12.71 -8.19 -20.64
CA GLY A 202 13.92 -8.55 -19.90
C GLY A 202 13.62 -8.92 -18.45
N SER A 203 12.80 -8.13 -17.76
CA SER A 203 12.44 -8.32 -16.36
C SER A 203 10.93 -8.48 -16.13
N HIS A 204 10.17 -7.42 -16.40
CA HIS A 204 8.74 -7.34 -16.16
C HIS A 204 8.11 -6.32 -17.11
N CYS A 205 6.78 -6.28 -17.11
CA CYS A 205 6.02 -5.28 -17.84
C CYS A 205 5.20 -4.39 -16.90
N HIS A 206 4.91 -3.19 -17.37
CA HIS A 206 4.05 -2.20 -16.72
C HIS A 206 2.66 -2.80 -16.48
N ILE A 207 2.14 -2.62 -15.25
CA ILE A 207 0.93 -3.31 -14.80
C ILE A 207 -0.33 -2.93 -15.59
N GLU A 208 -0.44 -1.72 -16.11
CA GLU A 208 -1.57 -1.31 -16.94
C GLU A 208 -1.35 -1.57 -18.45
N THR A 209 -0.23 -1.08 -19.00
CA THR A 209 0.00 -1.02 -20.45
C THR A 209 0.69 -2.26 -21.02
N GLY A 210 1.29 -3.10 -20.18
CA GLY A 210 2.11 -4.23 -20.61
C GLY A 210 3.45 -3.83 -21.23
N PHE A 211 3.85 -2.56 -21.13
CA PHE A 211 5.12 -2.08 -21.68
C PHE A 211 6.29 -2.70 -20.93
N CYS A 212 7.23 -3.31 -21.65
CA CYS A 212 8.46 -3.82 -21.08
C CYS A 212 9.42 -2.65 -20.83
N HIS A 213 10.13 -2.67 -19.70
CA HIS A 213 11.22 -1.72 -19.47
C HIS A 213 12.35 -1.91 -20.50
N ASP A 214 12.64 -3.17 -20.81
CA ASP A 214 13.69 -3.60 -21.72
C ASP A 214 13.29 -4.88 -22.46
N CYS A 215 13.83 -5.06 -23.68
CA CYS A 215 13.61 -6.26 -24.49
C CYS A 215 14.83 -7.17 -24.48
N LYS A 216 14.58 -8.49 -24.45
CA LYS A 216 15.62 -9.50 -24.69
C LYS A 216 16.27 -9.29 -26.07
N PRO A 217 17.55 -9.64 -26.25
CA PRO A 217 18.26 -9.43 -27.52
C PRO A 217 17.52 -10.01 -28.73
N GLY A 218 17.32 -9.17 -29.76
CA GLY A 218 16.64 -9.57 -30.99
C GLY A 218 15.14 -9.25 -31.06
N TYR A 219 14.57 -8.73 -29.96
CA TYR A 219 13.17 -8.26 -29.89
C TYR A 219 13.09 -6.75 -29.73
N ARG A 220 11.99 -6.16 -30.22
CA ARG A 220 11.73 -4.71 -30.24
C ARG A 220 10.24 -4.40 -30.05
N GLY A 221 9.94 -3.11 -29.94
CA GLY A 221 8.60 -2.57 -29.69
C GLY A 221 8.29 -2.50 -28.20
N ASP A 222 7.25 -1.74 -27.83
CA ASP A 222 6.93 -1.44 -26.43
C ASP A 222 6.64 -2.68 -25.58
N ARG A 223 6.19 -3.77 -26.23
CA ARG A 223 5.92 -5.07 -25.60
C ARG A 223 6.90 -6.18 -26.02
N CYS A 224 7.98 -5.84 -26.70
CA CYS A 224 8.99 -6.81 -27.17
C CYS A 224 8.44 -7.94 -28.05
N GLU A 225 7.34 -7.72 -28.77
CA GLU A 225 6.69 -8.73 -29.62
C GLU A 225 7.27 -8.76 -31.05
N GLN A 226 8.04 -7.72 -31.43
CA GLN A 226 8.63 -7.64 -32.77
C GLN A 226 10.01 -8.31 -32.79
N GLY A 227 10.07 -9.56 -33.26
CA GLY A 227 11.32 -10.28 -33.47
C GLY A 227 12.00 -9.93 -34.80
N LYS A 228 13.27 -10.32 -34.96
CA LYS A 228 13.93 -10.29 -36.28
C LYS A 228 13.10 -11.10 -37.28
N THR A 229 12.54 -10.45 -38.29
CA THR A 229 12.11 -11.13 -39.51
C THR A 229 13.32 -11.92 -40.02
N LYS A 230 13.21 -13.26 -40.06
CA LYS A 230 14.20 -14.08 -40.75
C LYS A 230 14.31 -13.52 -42.19
N PRO A 231 15.52 -13.19 -42.67
CA PRO A 231 15.71 -12.87 -44.09
C PRO A 231 15.35 -14.06 -44.97
#